data_AF-A0A936YWR7-F1
#
_entry.id   AF-A0A936YWR7-F1
#
_cell.length_a   1.000
_cell.length_b   1.000
_cell.length_c   1.000
_cell.angle_alpha   90.00
_cell.angle_beta   90.00
_cell.angle_gamma   90.00
#
_symmetry.space_group_name_H-M   'P 1'
#
loop_
_entity.id
_entity.type
_entity.pdbx_description
1 polymer ?
#
loop_
_entity_poly.entity_id
_entity_poly.type
_entity_poly.pdbx_seq_one_letter_code
_entity_poly.pdbx_strand_id
1 'polypeptide(L)'
;MKALQSQTRHIHELVEATPIAEMIRDLDNGSLPPVAKKQYLEERYRSLAGPGYDLEACMSHACAAQADKSGAVLIIMDRDGKRVFGQVNDPGCAFNDSRMQMAFRSLVKSIPARHSVAAAKRSARDGTPTRSIEYPIVVMPEFNYVGERCAAAVQRYGRYLTSYRVPVQPAALTTEPARSALR
;
A
#
# COMPACT_ATOMS: atom_id res chain seq x y z
N MET A 1 -16.19 -33.48 -12.12
CA MET A 1 -16.67 -33.08 -10.77
C MET A 1 -15.72 -33.44 -9.63
N LYS A 2 -15.09 -34.63 -9.59
CA LYS A 2 -14.15 -35.01 -8.50
C LYS A 2 -12.87 -34.15 -8.38
N ALA A 3 -12.33 -33.66 -9.50
CA ALA A 3 -11.11 -32.82 -9.50
C ALA A 3 -11.32 -31.43 -8.86
N LEU A 4 -12.50 -30.83 -9.06
CA LEU A 4 -12.83 -29.51 -8.49
C LEU A 4 -12.99 -29.60 -6.97
N GLN A 5 -13.69 -30.62 -6.47
CA GLN A 5 -13.85 -30.88 -5.03
C GLN A 5 -12.52 -31.21 -4.33
N SER A 6 -11.61 -31.92 -5.01
CA SER A 6 -10.27 -32.21 -4.49
C SER A 6 -9.40 -30.95 -4.38
N GLN A 7 -9.48 -30.04 -5.36
CA GLN A 7 -8.77 -28.76 -5.29
C GLN A 7 -9.33 -27.85 -4.20
N THR A 8 -10.66 -27.78 -4.04
CA THR A 8 -11.29 -26.99 -2.97
C THR A 8 -10.91 -27.50 -1.58
N ARG A 9 -10.81 -28.83 -1.40
CA ARG A 9 -10.40 -29.46 -0.14
C ARG A 9 -8.93 -29.21 0.19
N HIS A 10 -8.05 -29.27 -0.82
CA HIS A 10 -6.62 -29.00 -0.64
C HIS A 10 -6.34 -27.52 -0.32
N ILE A 11 -7.12 -26.60 -0.90
CA ILE A 11 -7.07 -25.17 -0.56
C ILE A 11 -7.57 -24.93 0.88
N HIS A 12 -8.65 -25.60 1.30
CA HIS A 12 -9.12 -25.55 2.69
C HIS A 12 -8.07 -26.07 3.68
N GLU A 13 -7.43 -27.20 3.40
CA GLU A 13 -6.37 -27.77 4.23
C GLU A 13 -5.12 -26.86 4.29
N LEU A 14 -4.77 -26.19 3.20
CA LEU A 14 -3.68 -25.20 3.17
C LEU A 14 -4.03 -23.94 3.98
N VAL A 15 -5.29 -23.49 3.97
CA VAL A 15 -5.75 -22.35 4.77
C VAL A 15 -5.78 -22.71 6.26
N GLU A 16 -6.19 -23.93 6.62
CA GLU A 16 -6.18 -24.41 8.01
C GLU A 16 -4.77 -24.70 8.54
N ALA A 17 -3.81 -25.04 7.68
CA ALA A 17 -2.41 -25.26 8.03
C ALA A 17 -1.56 -23.97 8.10
N THR A 18 -2.17 -22.80 7.87
CA THR A 18 -1.47 -21.50 7.92
C THR A 18 -2.05 -20.62 9.02
N PRO A 19 -1.27 -19.66 9.56
CA PRO A 19 -1.78 -18.74 10.57
C PRO A 19 -2.80 -17.72 10.03
N ILE A 20 -3.18 -17.78 8.75
CA ILE A 20 -4.05 -16.79 8.09
C ILE A 20 -5.42 -16.71 8.78
N ALA A 21 -6.06 -17.85 9.07
CA ALA A 21 -7.38 -17.86 9.70
C ALA A 21 -7.34 -17.22 11.11
N GLU A 22 -6.27 -17.49 11.86
CA GLU A 22 -6.06 -16.91 13.18
C GLU A 22 -5.75 -15.41 13.10
N MET A 23 -4.93 -14.99 12.13
CA MET A 23 -4.64 -13.56 11.86
C MET A 23 -5.91 -12.79 11.49
N ILE A 24 -6.80 -13.36 10.67
CA ILE A 24 -8.08 -12.73 10.32
C ILE A 24 -8.92 -12.52 11.59
N ARG A 25 -9.03 -13.55 12.43
CA ARG A 25 -9.76 -13.46 13.70
C ARG A 25 -9.17 -12.40 14.64
N ASP A 26 -7.85 -12.29 14.69
CA ASP A 26 -7.15 -11.31 15.51
C ASP A 26 -7.24 -9.88 14.96
N LEU A 27 -7.32 -9.72 13.63
CA LEU A 27 -7.62 -8.44 12.99
C LEU A 27 -9.08 -8.03 13.29
N ASP A 28 -10.02 -8.96 13.14
CA ASP A 28 -11.45 -8.78 13.42
C ASP A 28 -11.73 -8.31 14.84
N ASN A 29 -11.04 -8.89 15.83
CA ASN A 29 -11.22 -8.55 17.24
C ASN A 29 -10.34 -7.37 17.69
N GLY A 30 -9.51 -6.81 16.79
CA GLY A 30 -8.62 -5.68 17.07
C GLY A 30 -7.38 -6.02 17.90
N SER A 31 -7.11 -7.30 18.18
CA SER A 31 -5.94 -7.73 18.96
C SER A 31 -4.65 -7.82 18.13
N LEU A 32 -4.76 -7.77 16.80
CA LEU A 32 -3.65 -7.63 15.86
C LEU A 32 -3.87 -6.35 15.04
N PRO A 33 -3.00 -5.32 15.14
CA PRO A 33 -3.10 -4.16 14.27
C PRO A 33 -2.59 -4.52 12.85
N PRO A 34 -3.17 -3.94 11.78
CA PRO A 34 -2.73 -4.18 10.40
C PRO A 34 -1.41 -3.46 10.04
N VAL A 35 -0.71 -2.94 11.06
CA VAL A 35 0.64 -2.36 11.00
C VAL A 35 1.65 -3.14 11.87
N ALA A 36 1.30 -4.36 12.27
CA ALA A 36 2.16 -5.21 13.08
C ALA A 36 3.55 -5.40 12.43
N LYS A 37 4.59 -5.36 13.25
CA LYS A 37 5.96 -5.62 12.78
C LYS A 37 6.17 -7.12 12.60
N LYS A 38 7.05 -7.50 11.67
CA LYS A 38 7.46 -8.90 11.44
C LYS A 38 7.79 -9.66 12.74
N GLN A 39 8.66 -9.10 13.58
CA GLN A 39 9.04 -9.73 14.85
C GLN A 39 7.84 -10.01 15.76
N TYR A 40 6.86 -9.11 15.80
CA TYR A 40 5.64 -9.32 16.57
C TYR A 40 4.81 -10.47 16.02
N LEU A 41 4.70 -10.58 14.69
CA LEU A 41 4.03 -11.71 14.02
C LEU A 41 4.76 -13.03 14.32
N GLU A 42 6.09 -13.02 14.26
CA GLU A 42 6.93 -14.19 14.54
C GLU A 42 6.80 -14.67 15.98
N GLU A 43 6.72 -13.76 16.94
CA GLU A 43 6.52 -14.09 18.35
C GLU A 43 5.10 -14.62 18.60
N ARG A 44 4.08 -13.94 18.03
CA ARG A 44 2.66 -14.27 18.27
C ARG A 44 2.25 -15.57 17.59
N TYR A 45 2.67 -15.81 16.36
CA TYR A 45 2.24 -16.95 15.55
C TYR A 45 3.29 -18.07 15.45
N ARG A 46 4.33 -18.05 16.29
CA ARG A 46 5.43 -19.02 16.29
C ARG A 46 4.96 -20.48 16.27
N SER A 47 3.94 -20.80 17.07
CA SER A 47 3.44 -22.17 17.20
C SER A 47 2.59 -22.63 16.00
N LEU A 48 2.11 -21.69 15.19
CA LEU A 48 1.29 -21.96 14.00
C LEU A 48 2.11 -21.87 12.71
N ALA A 49 3.21 -21.12 12.72
CA ALA A 49 4.14 -21.03 11.60
C ALA A 49 5.01 -22.29 11.55
N GLY A 50 4.61 -23.27 10.75
CA GLY A 50 5.51 -24.34 10.34
C GLY A 50 6.78 -23.81 9.62
N PRO A 51 7.83 -24.64 9.50
CA PRO A 51 9.04 -24.25 8.77
C PRO A 51 8.71 -23.89 7.32
N GLY A 52 9.09 -22.68 6.89
CA GLY A 52 8.97 -22.23 5.51
C GLY A 52 7.78 -21.32 5.17
N TYR A 53 6.89 -21.03 6.13
CA TYR A 53 5.82 -20.05 5.89
C TYR A 53 6.30 -18.62 6.02
N ASP A 54 5.99 -17.80 5.01
CA ASP A 54 6.19 -16.36 5.07
C ASP A 54 5.03 -15.70 5.82
N LEU A 55 5.26 -15.33 7.09
CA LEU A 55 4.29 -14.63 7.93
C LEU A 55 3.88 -13.28 7.35
N GLU A 56 4.74 -12.62 6.57
CA GLU A 56 4.37 -11.36 5.93
C GLU A 56 3.37 -11.60 4.81
N ALA A 57 3.57 -12.65 4.00
CA ALA A 57 2.58 -13.07 3.00
C ALA A 57 1.25 -13.49 3.65
N CYS A 58 1.29 -14.24 4.76
CA CYS A 58 0.10 -14.60 5.51
C CYS A 58 -0.66 -13.35 6.00
N MET A 59 0.07 -12.36 6.52
CA MET A 59 -0.50 -11.09 6.95
C MET A 59 -1.12 -10.31 5.79
N SER A 60 -0.48 -10.30 4.61
CA SER A 60 -1.05 -9.67 3.41
C SER A 60 -2.39 -10.30 3.02
N HIS A 61 -2.49 -11.64 3.06
CA HIS A 61 -3.74 -12.36 2.81
C HIS A 61 -4.81 -12.05 3.87
N ALA A 62 -4.43 -12.02 5.14
CA ALA A 62 -5.34 -11.69 6.23
C ALA A 62 -5.87 -10.24 6.13
N CYS A 63 -5.00 -9.28 5.83
CA CYS A 63 -5.39 -7.89 5.55
C CYS A 63 -6.34 -7.79 4.34
N ALA A 64 -6.08 -8.50 3.25
CA ALA A 64 -6.97 -8.49 2.10
C ALA A 64 -8.37 -9.03 2.45
N ALA A 65 -8.43 -10.17 3.14
CA ALA A 65 -9.69 -10.75 3.60
C ALA A 65 -10.46 -9.82 4.55
N GLN A 66 -9.74 -9.15 5.46
CA GLN A 66 -10.36 -8.21 6.40
C GLN A 66 -10.93 -6.98 5.70
N ALA A 67 -10.19 -6.44 4.72
CA ALA A 67 -10.64 -5.30 3.92
C ALA A 67 -11.91 -5.62 3.13
N ASP A 68 -11.98 -6.81 2.52
CA ASP A 68 -13.14 -7.25 1.74
C ASP A 68 -14.37 -7.53 2.65
N LYS A 69 -14.16 -7.88 3.92
CA LYS A 69 -15.23 -8.20 4.88
C LYS A 69 -15.77 -6.98 5.63
N SER A 70 -14.89 -6.18 6.22
CA SER A 70 -15.24 -5.17 7.23
C SER A 70 -15.16 -3.73 6.71
N GLY A 71 -14.71 -3.54 5.47
CA GLY A 71 -14.47 -2.23 4.89
C GLY A 71 -12.98 -1.99 4.64
N ALA A 72 -12.70 -1.24 3.58
CA ALA A 72 -11.37 -0.96 3.11
C ALA A 72 -11.11 0.54 3.02
N VAL A 73 -9.84 0.91 3.10
CA VAL A 73 -9.35 2.25 2.78
C VAL A 73 -8.41 2.20 1.59
N LEU A 74 -8.47 3.25 0.79
CA LEU A 74 -7.52 3.55 -0.26
C LEU A 74 -6.44 4.46 0.32
N ILE A 75 -5.18 4.08 0.13
CA ILE A 75 -4.03 4.81 0.66
C ILE A 75 -3.11 5.19 -0.49
N ILE A 76 -2.70 6.46 -0.54
CA ILE A 76 -1.71 6.93 -1.51
C ILE A 76 -0.34 7.06 -0.85
N MET A 77 0.67 6.44 -1.48
CA MET A 77 2.03 6.39 -0.99
C MET A 77 2.98 7.18 -1.88
N ASP A 78 4.17 7.50 -1.36
CA ASP A 78 5.29 7.87 -2.22
C ASP A 78 5.78 6.68 -3.06
N ARG A 79 6.48 6.99 -4.15
CA ARG A 79 7.02 6.01 -5.10
C ARG A 79 8.02 5.02 -4.46
N ASP A 80 8.75 5.47 -3.45
CA ASP A 80 9.77 4.70 -2.74
C ASP A 80 9.17 3.86 -1.58
N GLY A 81 7.86 3.97 -1.32
CA GLY A 81 7.17 3.30 -0.22
C GLY A 81 7.50 3.85 1.16
N LYS A 82 8.14 5.02 1.27
CA LYS A 82 8.65 5.55 2.56
C LYS A 82 7.61 6.36 3.33
N ARG A 83 6.61 6.88 2.64
CA ARG A 83 5.60 7.76 3.22
C ARG A 83 4.21 7.49 2.69
N VAL A 84 3.23 7.52 3.58
CA VAL A 84 1.80 7.66 3.25
C VAL A 84 1.43 9.14 3.23
N PHE A 85 0.82 9.63 2.14
CA PHE A 85 0.36 11.01 2.06
C PHE A 85 -1.08 11.20 2.53
N GLY A 86 -1.94 10.22 2.28
CA GLY A 86 -3.34 10.30 2.68
C GLY A 86 -4.07 8.98 2.53
N GLN A 87 -5.24 8.95 3.14
CA GLN A 87 -6.18 7.83 3.07
C GLN A 87 -7.62 8.34 2.87
N VAL A 88 -8.45 7.53 2.24
CA VAL A 88 -9.90 7.73 2.12
C VAL A 88 -10.59 6.36 2.20
N ASN A 89 -11.86 6.33 2.58
CA ASN A 89 -12.64 5.09 2.54
C ASN A 89 -12.80 4.61 1.09
N ASP A 90 -12.67 3.30 0.88
CA ASP A 90 -12.95 2.68 -0.40
C ASP A 90 -14.47 2.72 -0.65
N PRO A 91 -14.94 3.36 -1.73
CA PRO A 91 -16.38 3.42 -2.04
C PRO A 91 -16.99 2.07 -2.47
N GLY A 92 -16.18 1.01 -2.64
CA GLY A 92 -16.67 -0.34 -2.96
C GLY A 92 -17.28 -0.47 -4.35
N CYS A 93 -16.88 0.41 -5.28
CA CYS A 93 -17.43 0.48 -6.63
C CYS A 93 -16.36 0.26 -7.71
N ALA A 94 -16.80 0.06 -8.95
CA ALA A 94 -15.90 -0.13 -10.08
C ALA A 94 -14.98 1.08 -10.30
N PHE A 95 -13.80 0.83 -10.88
CA PHE A 95 -12.77 1.85 -11.11
C PHE A 95 -13.23 3.08 -11.91
N ASN A 96 -14.15 2.88 -12.85
CA ASN A 96 -14.68 3.94 -13.71
C ASN A 96 -15.86 4.70 -13.09
N ASP A 97 -16.37 4.27 -11.92
CA ASP A 97 -17.44 4.94 -11.20
C ASP A 97 -16.98 6.33 -10.71
N SER A 98 -17.88 7.31 -10.78
CA SER A 98 -17.61 8.68 -10.34
C SER A 98 -17.17 8.76 -8.88
N ARG A 99 -17.65 7.87 -8.00
CA ARG A 99 -17.26 7.82 -6.58
C ARG A 99 -15.80 7.44 -6.42
N MET A 100 -15.32 6.47 -7.20
CA MET A 100 -13.91 6.09 -7.22
C MET A 100 -13.04 7.26 -7.74
N GLN A 101 -13.49 7.95 -8.79
CA GLN A 101 -12.80 9.14 -9.29
C GLN A 101 -12.71 10.25 -8.23
N MET A 102 -13.77 10.47 -7.45
CA MET A 102 -13.77 11.41 -6.33
C MET A 102 -12.78 11.01 -5.24
N ALA A 103 -12.74 9.72 -4.88
CA ALA A 103 -11.79 9.17 -3.91
C ALA A 103 -10.34 9.41 -4.35
N PHE A 104 -10.01 9.10 -5.61
CA PHE A 104 -8.68 9.35 -6.17
C PHE A 104 -8.31 10.84 -6.19
N ARG A 105 -9.23 11.73 -6.60
CA ARG A 105 -8.98 13.18 -6.55
C ARG A 105 -8.73 13.67 -5.12
N SER A 106 -9.42 13.11 -4.14
CA SER A 106 -9.21 13.44 -2.72
C SER A 106 -7.82 13.01 -2.26
N LEU A 107 -7.41 11.77 -2.56
CA LEU A 107 -6.08 11.26 -2.23
C LEU A 107 -4.96 12.11 -2.82
N VAL A 108 -5.09 12.49 -4.09
CA VAL A 108 -4.05 13.26 -4.79
C VAL A 108 -3.85 14.65 -4.16
N LYS A 109 -4.91 15.27 -3.66
CA LYS A 109 -4.82 16.55 -2.93
C LYS A 109 -4.00 16.44 -1.65
N SER A 110 -3.84 15.24 -1.10
CA SER A 110 -3.01 14.99 0.08
C SER A 110 -1.52 14.95 -0.23
N ILE A 111 -1.11 14.84 -1.50
CA ILE A 111 0.31 14.88 -1.90
C ILE A 111 0.83 16.32 -1.78
N PRO A 112 1.83 16.61 -0.94
CA PRO A 112 2.40 17.96 -0.85
C PRO A 112 3.11 18.35 -2.15
N ALA A 113 2.85 19.57 -2.66
CA ALA A 113 3.51 20.09 -3.87
C ALA A 113 5.05 20.05 -3.80
N ARG A 114 5.64 20.29 -2.62
CA ARG A 114 7.09 20.17 -2.41
C ARG A 114 7.61 18.76 -2.69
N HIS A 115 6.80 17.73 -2.47
CA HIS A 115 7.20 16.35 -2.67
C HIS A 115 7.20 15.97 -4.15
N SER A 116 6.22 16.43 -4.93
CA SER A 116 6.21 16.20 -6.38
C SER A 116 7.37 16.91 -7.07
N VAL A 117 7.70 18.15 -6.65
CA VAL A 117 8.88 18.89 -7.12
C VAL A 117 10.18 18.16 -6.77
N ALA A 118 10.33 17.68 -5.53
CA ALA A 118 11.52 16.94 -5.10
C ALA A 118 11.68 15.62 -5.88
N ALA A 119 10.59 14.89 -6.11
CA ALA A 119 10.59 13.67 -6.90
C ALA A 119 11.04 13.93 -8.36
N ALA A 120 10.50 14.98 -8.98
CA ALA A 120 10.90 15.39 -10.33
C ALA A 120 12.39 15.75 -10.44
N LYS A 121 12.90 16.53 -9.48
CA LYS A 121 14.32 16.90 -9.43
C LYS A 121 15.24 15.68 -9.28
N ARG A 122 14.86 14.69 -8.45
CA ARG A 122 15.61 13.44 -8.32
C ARG A 122 15.67 12.68 -9.64
N SER A 123 14.54 12.48 -10.31
CA SER A 123 14.52 11.78 -11.61
C SER A 123 15.36 12.47 -12.68
N ALA A 124 15.38 13.81 -12.72
CA ALA A 124 16.26 14.56 -13.61
C ALA A 124 17.75 14.36 -13.28
N ARG A 125 18.11 14.36 -11.99
CA ARG A 125 19.48 14.12 -11.53
C ARG A 125 19.96 12.70 -11.85
N ASP A 126 19.06 11.72 -11.80
CA ASP A 126 19.35 10.32 -12.12
C ASP A 126 19.41 10.06 -13.63
N GLY A 127 19.43 11.11 -14.47
CA GLY A 127 19.55 11.00 -15.93
C GLY A 127 18.29 10.53 -16.65
N THR A 128 17.15 10.44 -15.94
CA THR A 128 15.87 10.00 -16.50
C THR A 128 14.76 11.03 -16.24
N PRO A 129 14.82 12.23 -16.84
CA PRO A 129 13.80 13.25 -16.65
C PRO A 129 12.41 12.69 -16.97
N THR A 130 11.53 12.63 -15.97
CA THR A 130 10.18 12.11 -16.15
C THR A 130 9.20 13.25 -16.43
N ARG A 131 8.26 13.01 -17.34
CA ARG A 131 7.14 13.94 -17.59
C ARG A 131 6.03 13.79 -16.54
N SER A 132 6.08 12.72 -15.75
CA SER A 132 5.12 12.43 -14.69
C SER A 132 5.74 11.62 -13.56
N ILE A 133 5.23 11.80 -12.34
CA ILE A 133 5.57 11.00 -11.16
C ILE A 133 4.39 10.07 -10.84
N GLU A 134 4.67 8.80 -10.63
CA GLU A 134 3.68 7.80 -10.22
C GLU A 134 3.62 7.71 -8.70
N TYR A 135 2.39 7.69 -8.17
CA TYR A 135 2.10 7.51 -6.75
C TYR A 135 1.22 6.27 -6.58
N PRO A 136 1.73 5.18 -5.97
CA PRO A 136 0.96 3.97 -5.76
C PRO A 136 -0.27 4.22 -4.87
N ILE A 137 -1.39 3.60 -5.24
CA ILE A 137 -2.61 3.52 -4.45
C ILE A 137 -2.80 2.06 -4.03
N VAL A 138 -2.95 1.86 -2.72
CA VAL A 138 -2.97 0.56 -2.08
C VAL A 138 -4.26 0.43 -1.27
N VAL A 139 -4.85 -0.77 -1.29
CA VAL A 139 -6.03 -1.12 -0.49
C VAL A 139 -5.56 -1.79 0.81
N MET A 140 -6.09 -1.31 1.94
CA MET A 140 -5.86 -1.85 3.28
C MET A 140 -7.19 -1.97 4.06
N PRO A 141 -7.25 -2.78 5.12
CA PRO A 141 -8.34 -2.71 6.11
C PRO A 141 -8.51 -1.31 6.67
N GLU A 142 -9.69 -0.97 7.19
CA GLU A 142 -9.88 0.29 7.90
C GLU A 142 -8.94 0.42 9.11
N PHE A 143 -8.01 1.37 9.02
CA PHE A 143 -7.10 1.78 10.10
C PHE A 143 -6.54 3.18 9.78
N ASN A 144 -5.97 3.87 10.76
CA ASN A 144 -5.41 5.21 10.60
C ASN A 144 -3.95 5.17 10.11
N TYR A 145 -3.74 4.89 8.84
CA TYR A 145 -2.43 4.89 8.18
C TYR A 145 -2.01 6.31 7.79
N VAL A 146 -1.39 7.01 8.73
CA VAL A 146 -0.86 8.36 8.46
C VAL A 146 0.62 8.43 8.80
N GLY A 147 1.39 9.03 7.88
CA GLY A 147 2.80 9.31 8.06
C GLY A 147 3.74 8.13 7.75
N GLU A 148 5.00 8.30 8.14
CA GLU A 148 6.11 7.40 7.76
C GLU A 148 6.07 6.07 8.51
N ARG A 149 5.58 6.06 9.76
CA ARG A 149 5.55 4.85 10.60
C ARG A 149 4.68 3.73 10.00
N CYS A 150 3.66 4.10 9.24
CA CYS A 150 2.73 3.16 8.63
C CYS A 150 3.18 2.72 7.22
N ALA A 151 4.07 3.46 6.57
CA ALA A 151 4.39 3.26 5.16
C ALA A 151 4.96 1.87 4.88
N ALA A 152 5.89 1.39 5.72
CA ALA A 152 6.44 0.06 5.57
C ALA A 152 5.38 -1.05 5.67
N ALA A 153 4.37 -0.88 6.51
CA ALA A 153 3.29 -1.85 6.63
C ALA A 153 2.35 -1.80 5.43
N VAL A 154 1.97 -0.60 4.96
CA VAL A 154 1.13 -0.45 3.75
C VAL A 154 1.83 -1.02 2.52
N GLN A 155 3.13 -0.76 2.36
CA GLN A 155 3.92 -1.30 1.25
C GLN A 155 3.97 -2.83 1.26
N ARG A 156 4.05 -3.42 2.46
CA ARG A 156 4.27 -4.86 2.64
C ARG A 156 2.97 -5.67 2.61
N TYR A 157 1.95 -5.20 3.33
CA TYR A 157 0.70 -5.94 3.55
C TYR A 157 -0.44 -5.52 2.64
N GLY A 158 -0.31 -4.36 1.98
CA GLY A 158 -1.38 -3.82 1.19
C GLY A 158 -1.47 -4.37 -0.21
N ARG A 159 -2.71 -4.44 -0.71
CA ARG A 159 -2.99 -4.86 -2.08
C ARG A 159 -2.83 -3.67 -3.01
N TYR A 160 -1.84 -3.70 -3.90
CA TYR A 160 -1.70 -2.68 -4.95
C TYR A 160 -2.97 -2.66 -5.80
N LEU A 161 -3.56 -1.47 -5.93
CA LEU A 161 -4.78 -1.27 -6.71
C LEU A 161 -4.45 -0.65 -8.07
N THR A 162 -3.78 0.50 -8.02
CA THR A 162 -3.40 1.28 -9.20
C THR A 162 -2.36 2.33 -8.80
N SER A 163 -2.01 3.24 -9.69
CA SER A 163 -1.20 4.41 -9.38
C SER A 163 -1.80 5.67 -9.98
N TYR A 164 -1.55 6.80 -9.34
CA TYR A 164 -1.90 8.10 -9.88
C TYR A 164 -0.67 8.78 -10.48
N ARG A 165 -0.79 9.28 -11.71
CA ARG A 165 0.28 10.00 -12.40
C ARG A 165 0.09 11.50 -12.27
N VAL A 166 1.01 12.16 -11.59
CA VAL A 166 1.04 13.62 -11.49
C VAL A 166 2.02 14.16 -12.54
N PRO A 167 1.59 15.05 -13.46
CA PRO A 167 2.50 15.65 -14.43
C PRO A 167 3.54 16.54 -13.74
N VAL A 168 4.78 16.50 -14.21
CA VAL A 168 5.84 17.39 -13.75
C VAL A 168 5.70 18.72 -14.48
N GLN A 169 5.42 19.79 -13.75
CA GLN A 169 5.40 21.13 -14.35
C GLN A 169 6.83 21.54 -14.77
N PRO A 170 7.02 22.08 -16.00
CA PRO A 170 8.33 22.45 -16.52
C PRO A 170 9.12 23.42 -15.62
N ALA A 171 8.44 24.28 -14.87
CA ALA A 171 9.07 25.23 -13.94
C ALA A 171 9.83 24.56 -12.77
N ALA A 172 9.61 23.27 -12.51
CA ALA A 172 10.38 22.50 -11.53
C ALA A 172 11.78 22.10 -12.04
N LEU A 173 12.03 22.23 -13.35
CA LEU A 173 13.24 21.80 -14.06
C LEU A 173 14.18 22.95 -14.45
N THR A 174 13.82 24.22 -14.20
CA THR A 174 14.75 25.34 -14.39
C THR A 174 15.78 25.34 -13.28
N THR A 175 16.93 24.71 -13.55
CA THR A 175 18.20 25.08 -12.93
C THR A 175 18.40 26.58 -13.10
N GLU A 176 18.54 27.31 -12.00
CA GLU A 176 19.14 28.65 -12.07
C GLU A 176 20.46 28.55 -12.85
N PRO A 177 20.71 29.40 -13.86
CA PRO A 177 22.04 29.48 -14.43
C PRO A 177 22.98 30.01 -13.34
N ALA A 178 24.14 29.38 -13.24
CA ALA A 178 25.23 29.79 -12.37
C ALA A 178 25.40 31.31 -12.39
N ARG A 179 25.23 31.96 -11.23
CA ARG A 179 25.72 33.32 -11.03
C ARG A 179 27.23 33.28 -11.24
N SER A 180 27.63 33.68 -12.44
CA SER A 180 29.01 33.99 -12.79
C SER A 180 29.49 35.07 -11.83
N ALA A 181 30.28 34.68 -10.83
CA ALA A 181 31.08 35.59 -10.04
C ALA A 181 32.30 35.97 -10.89
N LEU A 182 32.10 36.98 -11.74
CA LEU A 182 33.17 37.79 -12.30
C LEU A 182 32.90 39.23 -11.89
N ARG A 183 33.48 39.62 -10.76
CA ARG A 183 34.03 40.95 -10.51
C ARG A 183 35.23 40.80 -9.59
#